data_AF-A0A537L1I2-F1
#
_entry.id   AF-A0A537L1I2-F1
#
_cell.length_a   1.000
_cell.length_b   1.000
_cell.length_c   1.000
_cell.angle_alpha   90.00
_cell.angle_beta   90.00
_cell.angle_gamma   90.00
#
_symmetry.space_group_name_H-M   'P 1'
#
loop_
_entity.id
_entity.type
_entity.pdbx_description
1 polymer ?
#
loop_
_entity_poly.entity_id
_entity_poly.type
_entity_poly.pdbx_seq_one_letter_code
_entity_poly.pdbx_strand_id
1 'polypeptide(L)'
;MTRVLAGDLGGTNTRLAIVSTDGGPRRWVTREDFHSRDHDSLEELVRSFLSRTNHPVAKATFGVAGPVVAGQASITNLPWVIDAARLQAACGLSSVTLVNDVQALAHALLVLETADLHTLNPGEPVRDGAMAIVAPGTGLGEAFLIWDGRRYRACPSEGGHADFAPQDSLQAELLASLHSRFDHVSYER
;
A
#
# COMPACT_ATOMS: atom_id res chain seq x y z
N MET A 1 4.87 -6.35 -25.47
CA MET A 1 4.55 -6.85 -24.12
C MET A 1 4.86 -5.77 -23.12
N THR A 2 3.86 -5.27 -22.40
CA THR A 2 4.07 -4.19 -21.44
C THR A 2 4.32 -4.80 -20.06
N ARG A 3 5.43 -4.42 -19.44
CA ARG A 3 5.85 -4.87 -18.10
C ARG A 3 6.04 -3.67 -17.20
N VAL A 4 5.66 -3.85 -15.94
CA VAL A 4 5.76 -2.81 -14.91
C VAL A 4 6.50 -3.40 -13.71
N LEU A 5 7.39 -2.61 -13.13
CA LEU A 5 7.99 -2.91 -11.84
C LEU A 5 7.00 -2.51 -10.74
N ALA A 6 6.62 -3.45 -9.89
CA ALA A 6 5.87 -3.19 -8.68
C ALA A 6 6.78 -3.41 -7.47
N GLY A 7 6.63 -2.58 -6.44
CA GLY A 7 7.29 -2.81 -5.16
C GLY A 7 6.38 -2.54 -3.98
N ASP A 8 6.57 -3.32 -2.93
CA ASP A 8 5.94 -3.16 -1.62
C ASP A 8 7.06 -2.90 -0.61
N LEU A 9 7.10 -1.66 -0.11
CA LEU A 9 8.20 -1.13 0.68
C LEU A 9 7.80 -1.06 2.16
N GLY A 10 8.26 -2.05 2.93
CA GLY A 10 8.13 -2.07 4.38
C GLY A 10 9.43 -1.69 5.10
N GLY A 11 9.31 -1.39 6.40
CA GLY A 11 10.45 -1.00 7.25
C GLY A 11 11.50 -2.10 7.42
N THR A 12 11.11 -3.37 7.37
CA THR A 12 12.03 -4.52 7.50
C THR A 12 12.33 -5.16 6.16
N ASN A 13 11.29 -5.37 5.35
CA ASN A 13 11.39 -6.08 4.08
C ASN A 13 10.86 -5.21 2.95
N THR A 14 11.52 -5.31 1.81
CA THR A 14 11.09 -4.73 0.53
C THR A 14 10.86 -5.87 -0.45
N ARG A 15 9.67 -5.95 -1.04
CA ARG A 15 9.35 -6.93 -2.08
C ARG A 15 9.31 -6.23 -3.42
N LEU A 16 10.07 -6.72 -4.39
CA LEU A 16 10.03 -6.23 -5.76
C LEU A 16 9.52 -7.30 -6.70
N ALA A 17 8.80 -6.89 -7.74
CA ALA A 17 8.28 -7.79 -8.75
C ALA A 17 8.16 -7.11 -10.11
N ILE A 18 8.37 -7.90 -11.17
CA ILE A 18 7.99 -7.50 -12.52
C ILE A 18 6.68 -8.19 -12.84
N VAL A 19 5.66 -7.41 -13.17
CA VAL A 19 4.35 -7.91 -13.58
C VAL A 19 4.14 -7.64 -15.07
N SER A 20 3.55 -8.62 -15.75
CA SER A 20 3.08 -8.47 -17.12
C SER A 20 1.68 -7.87 -17.09
N THR A 21 1.46 -6.79 -17.83
CA THR A 21 0.09 -6.28 -18.01
C THR A 21 -0.68 -7.07 -19.07
N ASP A 22 0.03 -7.90 -19.85
CA ASP A 22 -0.58 -8.79 -20.84
C ASP A 22 -1.19 -10.00 -20.11
N GLY A 23 -2.53 -10.13 -20.18
CA GLY A 23 -3.29 -11.17 -19.48
C GLY A 23 -3.78 -10.75 -18.08
N GLY A 24 -3.63 -9.48 -17.70
CA GLY A 24 -4.13 -8.92 -16.45
C GLY A 24 -3.06 -8.82 -15.35
N PRO A 25 -3.38 -8.14 -14.24
CA PRO A 25 -2.42 -7.71 -13.22
C PRO A 25 -1.89 -8.84 -12.32
N ARG A 26 -2.39 -10.07 -12.49
CA ARG A 26 -2.02 -11.25 -11.67
C ARG A 26 -0.82 -12.02 -12.21
N ARG A 27 -0.31 -11.66 -13.38
CA ARG A 27 0.77 -12.40 -14.04
C ARG A 27 2.15 -11.91 -13.61
N TRP A 28 2.68 -12.53 -12.57
CA TRP A 28 4.06 -12.36 -12.14
C TRP A 28 5.04 -12.89 -13.20
N VAL A 29 6.06 -12.09 -13.52
CA VAL A 29 7.19 -12.50 -14.37
C VAL A 29 8.36 -12.93 -13.49
N THR A 30 8.69 -12.10 -12.49
CA THR A 30 9.65 -12.43 -11.44
C THR A 30 9.30 -11.65 -10.17
N ARG A 31 9.69 -12.17 -9.01
CA ARG A 31 9.48 -11.57 -7.70
C ARG A 31 10.62 -11.96 -6.77
N GLU A 32 11.08 -11.02 -5.97
CA GLU A 32 12.10 -11.24 -4.96
C GLU A 32 11.83 -10.40 -3.71
N ASP A 33 12.18 -10.96 -2.55
CA ASP A 33 12.08 -10.31 -1.25
C ASP A 33 13.48 -9.94 -0.78
N PHE A 34 13.62 -8.71 -0.30
CA PHE A 34 14.86 -8.12 0.19
C PHE A 34 14.72 -7.71 1.64
N HIS A 35 15.77 -7.87 2.40
CA HIS A 35 15.87 -7.23 3.71
C HIS A 35 16.28 -5.77 3.50
N SER A 36 15.42 -4.83 3.88
CA SER A 36 15.57 -3.41 3.51
C SER A 36 16.87 -2.80 4.04
N ARG A 37 17.40 -3.29 5.17
CA ARG A 37 18.63 -2.76 5.79
C ARG A 37 19.92 -3.20 5.10
N ASP A 38 19.84 -4.14 4.16
CA ASP A 38 21.00 -4.63 3.44
C ASP A 38 21.36 -3.73 2.23
N HIS A 39 20.60 -2.63 2.06
CA HIS A 39 20.74 -1.68 0.97
C HIS A 39 20.73 -0.24 1.48
N ASP A 40 21.60 0.61 0.93
CA ASP A 40 21.74 2.01 1.36
C ASP A 40 20.59 2.88 0.86
N SER A 41 19.93 2.46 -0.22
CA SER A 41 18.83 3.21 -0.86
C SER A 41 17.93 2.31 -1.71
N LEU A 42 16.71 2.78 -1.97
CA LEU A 42 15.80 2.10 -2.90
C LEU A 42 16.35 2.08 -4.33
N GLU A 43 17.04 3.13 -4.77
CA GLU A 43 17.67 3.21 -6.10
C GLU A 43 18.71 2.12 -6.31
N GLU A 44 19.50 1.81 -5.27
CA GLU A 44 20.47 0.71 -5.30
C GLU A 44 19.76 -0.64 -5.38
N LEU A 45 18.77 -0.86 -4.52
CA LEU A 45 18.00 -2.10 -4.47
C LEU A 45 17.30 -2.37 -5.81
N VAL A 46 16.63 -1.37 -6.39
CA VAL A 46 15.95 -1.48 -7.69
C VAL A 46 16.94 -1.75 -8.82
N ARG A 47 18.10 -1.08 -8.85
CA ARG A 47 19.14 -1.36 -9.87
C ARG A 47 19.68 -2.79 -9.75
N SER A 48 19.96 -3.23 -8.52
CA SER A 48 20.41 -4.59 -8.23
C SER A 48 19.38 -5.63 -8.70
N PHE A 49 18.11 -5.44 -8.38
CA PHE A 49 17.03 -6.32 -8.84
C PHE A 49 16.93 -6.33 -10.38
N LEU A 50 16.86 -5.17 -11.02
CA LEU A 50 16.74 -5.08 -12.48
C LEU A 50 17.93 -5.71 -13.20
N SER A 51 19.16 -5.55 -12.70
CA SER A 51 20.36 -6.16 -13.31
C SER A 51 20.37 -7.69 -13.29
N ARG A 52 19.59 -8.31 -12.40
CA ARG A 52 19.43 -9.77 -12.29
C ARG A 52 18.33 -10.30 -13.20
N THR A 53 17.64 -9.43 -13.94
CA THR A 53 16.53 -9.80 -14.82
C THR A 53 16.81 -9.40 -16.26
N ASN A 54 16.39 -10.23 -17.22
CA ASN A 54 16.39 -9.88 -18.64
C ASN A 54 15.03 -9.30 -19.07
N HIS A 55 14.33 -8.62 -18.16
CA HIS A 55 12.99 -8.11 -18.37
C HIS A 55 12.99 -6.58 -18.36
N PRO A 56 13.02 -5.93 -19.54
CA PRO A 56 12.95 -4.48 -19.58
C PRO A 56 11.62 -3.99 -19.03
N VAL A 57 11.68 -2.96 -18.19
CA VAL A 57 10.53 -2.26 -17.63
C VAL A 57 10.69 -0.77 -17.91
N ALA A 58 9.58 -0.11 -18.27
CA ALA A 58 9.58 1.33 -18.53
C ALA A 58 8.94 2.11 -17.38
N LYS A 59 8.13 1.46 -16.54
CA LYS A 59 7.34 2.12 -15.50
C LYS A 59 7.47 1.35 -14.20
N ALA A 60 7.41 2.07 -13.08
CA ALA A 60 7.40 1.48 -11.76
C ALA A 60 6.35 2.13 -10.85
N THR A 61 5.76 1.32 -9.98
CA THR A 61 4.89 1.77 -8.89
C THR A 61 5.32 1.12 -7.59
N PHE A 62 5.43 1.91 -6.53
CA PHE A 62 5.84 1.44 -5.21
C PHE A 62 4.78 1.80 -4.17
N GLY A 63 4.27 0.81 -3.46
CA GLY A 63 3.51 0.98 -2.23
C GLY A 63 4.47 1.23 -1.07
N VAL A 64 4.23 2.28 -0.29
CA VAL A 64 5.11 2.70 0.80
C VAL A 64 4.35 2.68 2.11
N ALA A 65 4.92 2.02 3.13
CA ALA A 65 4.41 2.03 4.49
C ALA A 65 4.62 3.40 5.15
N GLY A 66 3.81 4.37 4.76
CA GLY A 66 3.85 5.75 5.22
C GLY A 66 3.16 6.72 4.26
N PRO A 67 3.10 8.01 4.64
CA PRO A 67 2.49 9.04 3.80
C PRO A 67 3.35 9.33 2.56
N VAL A 68 2.67 9.58 1.44
CA VAL A 68 3.30 10.05 0.20
C VAL A 68 2.87 11.50 -0.04
N VAL A 69 3.83 12.41 -0.03
CA VAL A 69 3.59 13.86 -0.19
C VAL A 69 4.44 14.38 -1.34
N ALA A 70 3.81 15.01 -2.33
CA ALA A 70 4.50 15.59 -3.50
C ALA A 70 5.47 14.63 -4.23
N GLY A 71 5.15 13.34 -4.28
CA GLY A 71 6.00 12.32 -4.93
C GLY A 71 7.19 11.86 -4.09
N GLN A 72 7.20 12.21 -2.80
CA GLN A 72 8.21 11.79 -1.83
C GLN A 72 7.59 10.98 -0.71
N ALA A 73 8.38 10.06 -0.14
CA ALA A 73 7.98 9.25 0.99
C ALA A 73 9.19 8.94 1.89
N SER A 74 8.92 8.71 3.17
CA SER A 74 9.90 8.20 4.13
C SER A 74 9.29 7.00 4.82
N ILE A 75 10.05 5.92 4.94
CA ILE A 75 9.58 4.70 5.61
C ILE A 75 10.02 4.76 7.07
N THR A 76 9.06 4.58 7.99
CA THR A 76 9.34 4.54 9.42
C THR A 76 10.37 3.45 9.73
N ASN A 77 11.44 3.81 10.44
CA ASN A 77 12.58 2.95 10.80
C ASN A 77 13.54 2.53 9.67
N LEU A 78 13.47 3.20 8.51
CA LEU A 78 14.51 3.14 7.48
C LEU A 78 15.02 4.55 7.17
N PRO A 79 16.33 4.76 6.98
CA PRO A 79 16.90 6.08 6.66
C PRO A 79 16.64 6.50 5.20
N TRP A 80 15.77 5.79 4.48
CA TRP A 80 15.48 6.07 3.08
C TRP A 80 14.53 7.25 2.93
N VAL A 81 15.00 8.27 2.22
CA VAL A 81 14.16 9.34 1.67
C VAL A 81 13.95 9.03 0.20
N ILE A 82 12.74 8.62 -0.15
CA ILE A 82 12.40 8.19 -1.50
C ILE A 82 11.81 9.37 -2.25
N ASP A 83 12.36 9.67 -3.42
CA ASP A 83 11.84 10.68 -4.35
C ASP A 83 11.59 10.01 -5.71
N ALA A 84 10.35 10.11 -6.20
CA ALA A 84 9.94 9.47 -7.43
C ALA A 84 10.77 9.92 -8.64
N ALA A 85 11.10 11.21 -8.75
CA ALA A 85 11.85 11.76 -9.88
C ALA A 85 13.31 11.32 -9.84
N ARG A 86 13.92 11.30 -8.64
CA ARG A 86 15.27 10.78 -8.43
C ARG A 86 15.36 9.30 -8.78
N LEU A 87 14.42 8.49 -8.30
CA LEU A 87 14.36 7.05 -8.61
C LEU A 87 14.15 6.81 -10.10
N GLN A 88 13.29 7.62 -10.75
CA GLN A 88 13.07 7.58 -12.18
C GLN A 88 14.37 7.79 -12.96
N ALA A 89 15.12 8.85 -12.63
CA ALA A 89 16.39 9.17 -13.29
C ALA A 89 17.47 8.11 -13.01
N ALA A 90 17.62 7.68 -11.76
CA ALA A 90 18.65 6.72 -11.34
C ALA A 90 18.48 5.33 -11.97
N CYS A 91 17.23 4.93 -12.25
CA CYS A 91 16.91 3.61 -12.80
C CYS A 91 16.58 3.63 -14.31
N GLY A 92 16.64 4.79 -14.96
CA GLY A 92 16.31 4.92 -16.39
C GLY A 92 14.84 4.59 -16.72
N LEU A 93 13.93 4.86 -15.78
CA LEU A 93 12.51 4.60 -15.96
C LEU A 93 11.83 5.80 -16.64
N SER A 94 10.76 5.55 -17.39
CA SER A 94 9.94 6.61 -18.01
C SER A 94 8.93 7.22 -17.04
N SER A 95 8.52 6.49 -16.01
CA SER A 95 7.65 7.00 -14.95
C SER A 95 7.80 6.19 -13.67
N VAL A 96 7.82 6.88 -12.53
CA VAL A 96 7.73 6.28 -11.19
C VAL A 96 6.51 6.86 -10.47
N THR A 97 5.76 6.01 -9.77
CA THR A 97 4.66 6.43 -8.90
C THR A 97 4.88 5.85 -7.51
N LEU A 98 4.81 6.71 -6.49
CA LEU A 98 4.72 6.29 -5.10
C LEU A 98 3.26 6.39 -4.66
N VAL A 99 2.77 5.38 -3.97
CA VAL A 99 1.46 5.36 -3.34
C VAL A 99 1.61 4.88 -1.91
N ASN A 100 0.70 5.29 -1.04
CA ASN A 100 0.61 4.68 0.29
C ASN A 100 0.27 3.18 0.17
N ASP A 101 0.74 2.36 1.11
CA ASP A 101 0.51 0.92 1.15
C ASP A 101 -0.97 0.52 1.22
N VAL A 102 -1.77 1.17 2.07
CA VAL A 102 -3.21 0.93 2.15
C VAL A 102 -3.92 1.41 0.88
N GLN A 103 -3.45 2.50 0.27
CA GLN A 103 -3.93 2.93 -1.05
C GLN A 103 -3.62 1.90 -2.15
N ALA A 104 -2.42 1.29 -2.12
CA ALA A 104 -2.06 0.21 -3.02
C ALA A 104 -2.97 -1.01 -2.82
N LEU A 105 -3.25 -1.35 -1.56
CA LEU A 105 -4.15 -2.44 -1.20
C LEU A 105 -5.60 -2.16 -1.65
N ALA A 106 -6.07 -0.92 -1.57
CA ALA A 106 -7.36 -0.52 -2.13
C ALA A 106 -7.44 -0.80 -3.64
N HIS A 107 -6.38 -0.51 -4.39
CA HIS A 107 -6.32 -0.88 -5.82
C HIS A 107 -6.38 -2.38 -6.06
N ALA A 108 -5.89 -3.21 -5.13
CA ALA A 108 -5.95 -4.66 -5.25
C ALA A 108 -7.40 -5.18 -5.23
N LEU A 109 -8.34 -4.49 -4.56
CA LEU A 109 -9.77 -4.88 -4.53
C LEU A 109 -10.38 -4.99 -5.93
N LEU A 110 -9.90 -4.20 -6.89
CA LEU A 110 -10.38 -4.20 -8.28
C LEU A 110 -9.96 -5.43 -9.07
N VAL A 111 -9.04 -6.22 -8.52
CA VAL A 111 -8.45 -7.37 -9.20
C VAL A 111 -8.61 -8.65 -8.40
N LEU A 112 -9.21 -8.60 -7.20
CA LEU A 112 -9.53 -9.78 -6.39
C LEU A 112 -10.55 -10.68 -7.10
N GLU A 113 -10.32 -11.98 -7.03
CA GLU A 113 -11.23 -13.00 -7.54
C GLU A 113 -11.97 -13.63 -6.37
N THR A 114 -13.09 -14.30 -6.65
CA THR A 114 -13.90 -14.96 -5.61
C THR A 114 -13.08 -15.94 -4.75
N ALA A 115 -12.03 -16.54 -5.32
CA ALA A 115 -11.13 -17.45 -4.60
C ALA A 115 -10.24 -16.75 -3.55
N ASP A 116 -10.03 -15.44 -3.67
CA ASP A 116 -9.25 -14.65 -2.71
C ASP A 116 -10.12 -14.11 -1.56
N LEU A 117 -11.44 -14.31 -1.64
CA LEU A 117 -12.42 -13.69 -0.75
C LEU A 117 -13.08 -14.72 0.15
N HIS A 118 -13.31 -14.32 1.40
CA HIS A 118 -14.15 -15.05 2.33
C HIS A 118 -15.25 -14.11 2.85
N THR A 119 -16.51 -14.45 2.56
CA THR A 119 -17.66 -13.63 2.95
C THR A 119 -17.98 -13.83 4.43
N LEU A 120 -17.75 -12.79 5.24
CA LEU A 120 -18.14 -12.78 6.65
C LEU A 120 -19.63 -12.46 6.83
N ASN A 121 -20.14 -11.49 6.07
CA ASN A 121 -21.54 -11.07 6.07
C ASN A 121 -22.05 -11.04 4.63
N PRO A 122 -23.09 -11.82 4.28
CA PRO A 122 -23.65 -11.80 2.94
C PRO A 122 -24.36 -10.46 2.69
N GLY A 123 -24.25 -9.98 1.46
CA GLY A 123 -24.88 -8.75 1.00
C GLY A 123 -24.86 -8.68 -0.51
N GLU A 124 -25.60 -7.73 -1.07
CA GLU A 124 -25.65 -7.48 -2.51
C GLU A 124 -24.75 -6.28 -2.85
N PRO A 125 -23.65 -6.47 -3.61
CA PRO A 125 -22.81 -5.36 -4.04
C PRO A 125 -23.59 -4.37 -4.90
N VAL A 126 -23.56 -3.09 -4.54
CA VAL A 126 -24.11 -2.03 -5.38
C VAL A 126 -23.13 -1.78 -6.52
N ARG A 127 -23.61 -1.86 -7.77
CA ARG A 127 -22.82 -1.54 -8.94
C ARG A 127 -22.28 -0.11 -8.83
N ASP A 128 -20.99 0.05 -9.12
CA ASP A 128 -20.28 1.34 -9.07
C ASP A 128 -20.34 2.02 -7.67
N GLY A 129 -20.67 1.24 -6.62
CA GLY A 129 -20.75 1.68 -5.25
C GLY A 129 -19.37 1.84 -4.59
N ALA A 130 -19.33 2.60 -3.49
CA ALA A 130 -18.10 2.76 -2.73
C ALA A 130 -17.63 1.43 -2.14
N MET A 131 -16.32 1.20 -2.15
CA MET A 131 -15.68 0.08 -1.46
C MET A 131 -14.74 0.64 -0.40
N ALA A 132 -14.78 0.09 0.81
CA ALA A 132 -13.85 0.44 1.88
C ALA A 132 -12.92 -0.73 2.15
N ILE A 133 -11.72 -0.42 2.61
CA ILE A 133 -10.78 -1.39 3.14
C ILE A 133 -10.34 -0.96 4.53
N VAL A 134 -10.30 -1.94 5.43
CA VAL A 134 -9.75 -1.83 6.77
C VAL A 134 -8.69 -2.91 6.89
N ALA A 135 -7.46 -2.49 7.19
CA ALA A 135 -6.27 -3.34 7.21
C ALA A 135 -5.62 -3.30 8.60
N PRO A 136 -6.07 -4.14 9.55
CA PRO A 136 -5.43 -4.24 10.85
C PRO A 136 -4.05 -4.90 10.73
N GLY A 137 -3.05 -4.33 11.39
CA GLY A 137 -1.67 -4.79 11.40
C GLY A 137 -0.90 -4.23 12.59
N THR A 138 0.30 -3.69 12.37
CA THR A 138 1.02 -2.91 13.40
C THR A 138 0.26 -1.62 13.77
N GLY A 139 -0.52 -1.09 12.83
CA GLY A 139 -1.49 -0.03 13.04
C GLY A 139 -2.86 -0.40 12.46
N LEU A 140 -3.74 0.58 12.27
CA LEU A 140 -5.03 0.38 11.62
C LEU A 140 -5.14 1.22 10.34
N GLY A 141 -4.80 0.60 9.22
CA GLY A 141 -4.86 1.24 7.91
C GLY A 141 -6.27 1.28 7.35
N GLU A 142 -6.68 2.43 6.80
CA GLU A 142 -7.97 2.58 6.13
C GLU A 142 -7.82 3.28 4.78
N ALA A 143 -8.61 2.84 3.81
CA ALA A 143 -8.75 3.52 2.53
C ALA A 143 -10.11 3.19 1.93
N PHE A 144 -10.50 3.93 0.90
CA PHE A 144 -11.75 3.68 0.18
C PHE A 144 -11.61 3.98 -1.30
N LEU A 145 -12.43 3.32 -2.12
CA LEU A 145 -12.57 3.57 -3.54
C LEU A 145 -13.92 4.19 -3.83
N ILE A 146 -13.90 5.28 -4.59
CA ILE A 146 -15.10 5.94 -5.10
C ILE A 146 -15.11 5.86 -6.62
N TRP A 147 -16.27 5.57 -7.20
CA TRP A 147 -16.48 5.65 -8.64
C TRP A 147 -16.57 7.10 -9.09
N ASP A 148 -15.73 7.51 -10.04
CA ASP A 148 -15.71 8.88 -10.59
C ASP A 148 -16.61 9.09 -11.83
N GLY A 149 -17.45 8.10 -12.15
CA GLY A 149 -18.22 8.06 -13.39
C GLY A 149 -17.55 7.25 -14.50
N ARG A 150 -16.25 6.96 -14.38
CA ARG A 150 -15.48 6.20 -15.38
C ARG A 150 -14.60 5.10 -14.79
N ARG A 151 -14.06 5.31 -13.60
CA ARG A 151 -13.17 4.38 -12.89
C ARG A 151 -13.25 4.58 -11.39
N TYR A 152 -12.80 3.57 -10.66
CA TYR A 152 -12.56 3.72 -9.23
C TYR A 152 -11.30 4.56 -8.98
N ARG A 153 -11.41 5.50 -8.05
CA ARG A 153 -10.30 6.27 -7.49
C ARG A 153 -10.07 5.83 -6.05
N ALA A 154 -8.86 5.35 -5.76
CA ALA A 154 -8.46 5.03 -4.39
C ALA A 154 -8.10 6.32 -3.64
N CYS A 155 -8.70 6.48 -2.47
CA CYS A 155 -8.50 7.59 -1.55
C CYS A 155 -7.85 7.02 -0.27
N PRO A 156 -6.61 7.40 0.05
CA PRO A 156 -6.01 7.07 1.34
C PRO A 156 -6.71 7.83 2.47
N SER A 157 -6.74 7.26 3.67
CA SER A 157 -7.19 7.93 4.88
C SER A 157 -6.34 7.55 6.09
N GLU A 158 -6.43 8.35 7.15
CA GLU A 158 -5.85 8.09 8.47
C GLU A 158 -6.97 7.72 9.46
N GLY A 159 -7.97 6.95 8.97
CA GLY A 159 -9.21 6.70 9.70
C GLY A 159 -9.02 5.92 11.01
N GLY A 160 -7.99 5.07 11.10
CA GLY A 160 -7.64 4.38 12.34
C GLY A 160 -7.16 5.31 13.47
N HIS A 161 -6.82 6.55 13.14
CA HIS A 161 -6.52 7.61 14.11
C HIS A 161 -7.77 8.42 14.52
N ALA A 162 -8.97 8.07 14.07
CA ALA A 162 -10.19 8.68 14.57
C ALA A 162 -10.44 8.31 16.04
N ASP A 163 -11.09 9.22 16.79
CA ASP A 163 -11.45 9.02 18.19
C ASP A 163 -12.26 7.74 18.39
N PHE A 164 -11.89 6.94 19.38
CA PHE A 164 -12.69 5.77 19.75
C PHE A 164 -14.04 6.23 20.34
N ALA A 165 -15.14 5.89 19.65
CA ALA A 165 -16.50 6.31 20.02
C ALA A 165 -17.31 5.16 20.64
N PRO A 166 -17.28 4.97 21.98
CA PRO A 166 -17.92 3.83 22.64
C PRO A 166 -19.45 3.84 22.47
N GLN A 167 -20.03 2.67 22.24
CA GLN A 167 -21.47 2.48 21.97
C GLN A 167 -22.23 1.84 23.14
N ASP A 168 -21.52 1.31 24.14
CA ASP A 168 -22.11 0.66 25.31
C ASP A 168 -21.27 0.89 26.58
N SER A 169 -21.76 0.42 27.73
CA SER A 169 -21.09 0.61 29.02
C SER A 169 -19.72 -0.06 29.08
N LEU A 170 -19.56 -1.24 28.45
CA LEU A 170 -18.30 -1.97 28.43
C LEU A 170 -17.24 -1.18 27.63
N GLN A 171 -17.63 -0.63 26.48
CA GLN A 171 -16.76 0.19 25.65
C GLN A 171 -16.41 1.52 26.34
N ALA A 172 -17.33 2.10 27.11
CA ALA A 172 -17.05 3.30 27.90
C ALA A 172 -16.04 3.03 29.02
N GLU A 173 -16.14 1.90 29.70
CA GLU A 173 -15.15 1.45 30.69
C GLU A 173 -13.78 1.19 30.04
N LEU A 174 -13.76 0.60 28.85
CA LEU A 174 -12.53 0.42 28.07
C LEU A 174 -11.88 1.76 27.73
N LEU A 175 -12.65 2.73 27.22
CA LEU A 175 -12.16 4.08 26.92
C LEU A 175 -11.55 4.75 28.17
N ALA A 176 -12.25 4.70 29.31
CA ALA A 176 -11.75 5.25 30.57
C ALA A 176 -10.44 4.60 31.02
N SER A 177 -10.32 3.27 30.87
CA SER A 177 -9.11 2.52 31.15
C SER A 177 -7.96 2.93 30.23
N LEU A 178 -8.20 3.08 28.92
CA LEU A 178 -7.18 3.46 27.94
C LEU A 178 -6.71 4.91 28.11
N HIS A 179 -7.58 5.82 28.50
CA HIS A 179 -7.19 7.21 28.82
C HIS A 179 -6.22 7.33 29.99
N SER A 180 -6.15 6.34 30.89
CA SER A 180 -5.13 6.34 31.95
C SER A 180 -3.71 6.07 31.41
N ARG A 181 -3.59 5.60 30.16
CA ARG A 181 -2.34 5.18 29.51
C ARG A 181 -1.98 6.04 28.31
N PHE A 182 -2.97 6.61 27.62
CA PHE A 182 -2.78 7.36 26.39
C PHE A 182 -3.50 8.69 26.45
N ASP A 183 -2.84 9.75 25.96
CA ASP A 183 -3.44 11.09 25.84
C ASP A 183 -4.60 11.10 24.83
N HIS A 184 -4.53 10.25 23.81
CA HIS A 184 -5.53 10.07 22.77
C HIS A 184 -5.80 8.57 22.57
N VAL A 185 -7.07 8.19 22.53
CA VAL A 185 -7.52 6.81 22.32
C VAL A 185 -8.22 6.75 20.96
N SER A 186 -7.67 5.95 20.05
CA SER A 186 -8.16 5.81 18.69
C SER A 186 -8.51 4.36 18.39
N TYR A 187 -9.03 4.07 17.20
CA TYR A 187 -9.26 2.67 16.80
C TYR A 187 -7.96 1.87 16.62
N GLU A 188 -6.83 2.54 16.39
CA GLU A 188 -5.50 1.92 16.37
C GLU A 188 -4.92 1.66 17.78
N ARG A 189 -5.18 2.55 18.77
CA ARG A 189 -4.44 2.58 20.05
C ARG A 189 -5.33 2.79 21.27
#